data_AF-A0AAF0XRE0-F1
#
_entry.id   AF-A0AAF0XRE0-F1
#
_cell.length_a   1.000
_cell.length_b   1.000
_cell.length_c   1.000
_cell.angle_alpha   90.00
_cell.angle_beta   90.00
_cell.angle_gamma   90.00
#
_symmetry.space_group_name_H-M   'P 1'
#
loop_
_entity.id
_entity.type
_entity.pdbx_description
1 polymer ?
#
loop_
_entity_poly.entity_id
_entity_poly.type
_entity_poly.pdbx_seq_one_letter_code
_entity_poly.pdbx_strand_id
1 'polypeptide(L)'
;MVMSNFTDDLWTEIFLRFPLESLLRFKSVSKTWLSIISSHRFALSYLAIAPKDDQILIVHHDSLQPEEGDDGHFSLYHLDSSRILENLHFPYSQDEYPFKPAYSQLIGSECGIVCVSVWVSKWRAAKNDNDLYLWNPATKQSKLIPPYTLPDDNPTDAALGFGFDHIDLDFKLVRFIFRTRSAEVYSSNINNWRKIKQKLSDISGYISFHTCFHGFLFALQHYFSTGSKGMVAFDLNKEVFIRDINLPVGSFDYGSSSSEIAQYKDTIAFIVSYSIADSAKINLWTLDNEACLSGGGVEASWTKVLSLDVGVPFNFVEGLFNDTQFLLYGVSGGRLLYNSNDKLTTEVPGYPNIAPCAIFKYTKSLFSLTGFKRIKWASPS
;
A
#
# COMPACT_ATOMS: atom_id res chain seq x y z
N MET A 1 -9.60 44.33 4.84
CA MET A 1 -9.45 44.31 3.36
C MET A 1 -10.44 43.29 2.84
N VAL A 2 -11.50 43.74 2.17
CA VAL A 2 -12.52 42.84 1.58
C VAL A 2 -11.85 42.21 0.37
N MET A 3 -11.42 40.95 0.49
CA MET A 3 -11.07 40.16 -0.69
C MET A 3 -12.34 40.11 -1.55
N SER A 4 -12.24 40.51 -2.81
CA SER A 4 -13.27 40.20 -3.81
C SER A 4 -13.66 38.72 -3.64
N ASN A 5 -14.95 38.45 -3.42
CA ASN A 5 -15.47 37.11 -3.15
C ASN A 5 -15.35 36.24 -4.41
N PHE A 6 -14.16 35.75 -4.69
CA PHE A 6 -13.96 34.60 -5.55
C PHE A 6 -14.70 33.40 -4.94
N THR A 7 -15.37 32.61 -5.76
CA THR A 7 -16.08 31.41 -5.31
C THR A 7 -15.10 30.35 -4.81
N ASP A 8 -15.56 29.43 -3.98
CA ASP A 8 -14.74 28.30 -3.50
C ASP A 8 -14.19 27.46 -4.67
N ASP A 9 -14.95 27.33 -5.76
CA ASP A 9 -14.51 26.66 -6.98
C ASP A 9 -13.34 27.39 -7.65
N LEU A 10 -13.39 28.72 -7.76
CA LEU A 10 -12.30 29.48 -8.36
C LEU A 10 -11.04 29.43 -7.48
N TRP A 11 -11.20 29.51 -6.15
CA TRP A 11 -10.09 29.29 -5.24
C TRP A 11 -9.50 27.88 -5.37
N THR A 12 -10.33 26.87 -5.55
CA THR A 12 -9.91 25.49 -5.78
C THR A 12 -9.02 25.41 -7.02
N GLU A 13 -9.48 25.92 -8.16
CA GLU A 13 -8.70 25.97 -9.42
C GLU A 13 -7.37 26.74 -9.29
N ILE A 14 -7.37 27.82 -8.50
CA ILE A 14 -6.15 28.58 -8.19
C ILE A 14 -5.20 27.72 -7.36
N PHE A 15 -5.67 27.14 -6.26
CA PHE A 15 -4.86 26.35 -5.33
C PHE A 15 -4.28 25.08 -5.96
N LEU A 16 -5.02 24.42 -6.86
CA LEU A 16 -4.55 23.25 -7.58
C LEU A 16 -3.25 23.48 -8.37
N ARG A 17 -2.91 24.75 -8.69
CA ARG A 17 -1.68 25.09 -9.43
C ARG A 17 -0.46 25.31 -8.55
N PHE A 18 -0.61 25.27 -7.23
CA PHE A 18 0.49 25.52 -6.30
C PHE A 18 1.12 24.22 -5.81
N PRO A 19 2.45 24.21 -5.56
CA PRO A 19 3.10 23.10 -4.88
C PRO A 19 2.50 22.85 -3.49
N LEU A 20 2.54 21.59 -3.07
CA LEU A 20 2.04 21.10 -1.79
C LEU A 20 2.49 21.98 -0.60
N GLU A 21 3.77 22.32 -0.56
CA GLU A 21 4.42 23.08 0.51
C GLU A 21 3.85 24.51 0.62
N SER A 22 3.45 25.09 -0.50
CA SER A 22 2.75 26.38 -0.50
C SER A 22 1.32 26.25 0.02
N LEU A 23 0.61 25.19 -0.38
CA LEU A 23 -0.74 24.92 0.10
C LEU A 23 -0.79 24.68 1.61
N LEU A 24 0.21 23.98 2.16
CA LEU A 24 0.34 23.81 3.61
C LEU A 24 0.48 25.14 4.35
N ARG A 25 1.18 26.12 3.77
CA ARG A 25 1.27 27.48 4.33
C ARG A 25 -0.03 28.26 4.15
N PHE A 26 -0.73 28.08 3.02
CA PHE A 26 -1.98 28.78 2.74
C PHE A 26 -3.11 28.42 3.71
N LYS A 27 -3.06 27.23 4.33
CA LYS A 27 -3.97 26.83 5.41
C LYS A 27 -3.98 27.82 6.59
N SER A 28 -2.94 28.61 6.82
CA SER A 28 -2.88 29.58 7.94
C SER A 28 -3.43 30.97 7.59
N VAL A 29 -3.72 31.24 6.31
CA VAL A 29 -4.08 32.59 5.83
C VAL A 29 -5.53 32.96 6.18
N SER A 30 -6.48 32.05 5.99
CA SER A 30 -7.89 32.28 6.33
C SER A 30 -8.63 30.97 6.61
N LYS A 31 -9.76 31.06 7.32
CA LYS A 31 -10.63 29.90 7.59
C LYS A 31 -11.21 29.29 6.30
N THR A 32 -11.53 30.13 5.31
CA THR A 32 -12.04 29.68 4.01
C THR A 32 -10.99 28.87 3.27
N TRP A 33 -9.75 29.38 3.21
CA TRP A 33 -8.64 28.67 2.55
C TRP A 33 -8.32 27.36 3.26
N LEU A 34 -8.29 27.37 4.60
CA LEU A 34 -8.14 26.17 5.40
C LEU A 34 -9.21 25.13 5.05
N SER A 35 -10.48 25.55 4.94
CA SER A 35 -11.62 24.68 4.64
C SER A 35 -11.51 24.05 3.26
N ILE A 36 -11.18 24.84 2.23
CA ILE A 36 -11.03 24.36 0.86
C ILE A 36 -9.89 23.34 0.77
N ILE A 37 -8.68 23.74 1.22
CA ILE A 37 -7.44 22.96 1.08
C ILE A 37 -7.49 21.68 1.94
N SER A 38 -8.25 21.66 3.04
CA SER A 38 -8.35 20.48 3.91
C SER A 38 -9.49 19.52 3.53
N SER A 39 -10.29 19.85 2.50
CA SER A 39 -11.36 18.96 2.06
C SER A 39 -10.82 17.73 1.31
N HIS A 40 -11.48 16.58 1.48
CA HIS A 40 -11.09 15.35 0.75
C HIS A 40 -11.24 15.50 -0.76
N ARG A 41 -12.25 16.26 -1.22
CA ARG A 41 -12.46 16.56 -2.64
C ARG A 41 -11.29 17.36 -3.23
N PHE A 42 -10.78 18.35 -2.50
CA PHE A 42 -9.59 19.08 -2.91
C PHE A 42 -8.37 18.16 -3.00
N ALA A 43 -8.16 17.31 -1.99
CA ALA A 43 -7.04 16.37 -1.98
C ALA A 43 -7.09 15.38 -3.17
N LEU A 44 -8.28 14.86 -3.52
CA LEU A 44 -8.47 14.02 -4.70
C LEU A 44 -8.22 14.78 -6.01
N SER A 45 -8.74 16.00 -6.11
CA SER A 45 -8.52 16.84 -7.30
C SER A 45 -7.03 17.16 -7.48
N TYR A 46 -6.33 17.42 -6.37
CA TYR A 46 -4.88 17.64 -6.36
C TYR A 46 -4.10 16.39 -6.79
N LEU A 47 -4.51 15.20 -6.34
CA LEU A 47 -3.90 13.93 -6.77
C LEU A 47 -4.16 13.63 -8.26
N ALA A 48 -5.35 13.96 -8.77
CA ALA A 48 -5.71 13.71 -10.17
C ALA A 48 -4.84 14.50 -11.16
N ILE A 49 -4.31 15.65 -10.76
CA ILE A 49 -3.42 16.49 -11.56
C ILE A 49 -1.93 16.29 -11.22
N ALA A 50 -1.61 15.51 -10.19
CA ALA A 50 -0.24 15.23 -9.82
C ALA A 50 0.46 14.51 -10.99
N PRO A 51 1.75 14.77 -11.24
CA PRO A 51 2.49 14.06 -12.28
C PRO A 51 2.38 12.55 -12.06
N LYS A 52 1.77 11.84 -13.02
CA LYS A 52 1.62 10.38 -12.95
C LYS A 52 2.95 9.63 -13.02
N ASP A 53 3.98 10.31 -13.50
CA ASP A 53 5.33 9.77 -13.68
C ASP A 53 6.26 10.07 -12.49
N ASP A 54 5.76 10.64 -11.39
CA ASP A 54 6.59 10.86 -10.19
C ASP A 54 6.79 9.52 -9.46
N GLN A 55 7.95 8.89 -9.68
CA GLN A 55 8.26 7.53 -9.21
C GLN A 55 8.79 7.54 -7.77
N ILE A 56 8.00 8.10 -6.86
CA ILE A 56 8.32 8.11 -5.43
C ILE A 56 7.78 6.85 -4.77
N LEU A 57 8.62 6.26 -3.94
CA LEU A 57 8.34 5.06 -3.17
C LEU A 57 8.46 5.40 -1.69
N ILE A 58 7.54 4.85 -0.90
CA ILE A 58 7.76 4.73 0.53
C ILE A 58 8.35 3.36 0.81
N VAL A 59 9.48 3.37 1.50
CA VAL A 59 10.30 2.19 1.79
C VAL A 59 10.39 2.02 3.29
N HIS A 60 10.30 0.79 3.79
CA HIS A 60 10.55 0.44 5.18
C HIS A 60 11.83 -0.38 5.31
N HIS A 61 12.73 0.07 6.17
CA HIS A 61 14.07 -0.49 6.32
C HIS A 61 14.07 -1.62 7.34
N ASP A 62 14.93 -2.61 7.13
CA ASP A 62 15.12 -3.75 8.00
C ASP A 62 15.80 -3.30 9.31
N SER A 63 15.14 -3.57 10.43
CA SER A 63 15.59 -3.21 11.77
C SER A 63 16.52 -4.25 12.40
N LEU A 64 16.90 -5.32 11.68
CA LEU A 64 17.71 -6.41 12.24
C LEU A 64 19.15 -6.03 12.60
N GLN A 65 19.67 -4.89 12.11
CA GLN A 65 20.92 -4.27 12.58
C GLN A 65 20.77 -2.75 12.64
N PRO A 66 20.12 -2.20 13.69
CA PRO A 66 20.13 -0.76 13.87
C PRO A 66 21.55 -0.38 14.30
N GLU A 67 22.29 0.30 13.43
CA GLU A 67 23.50 1.00 13.87
C GLU A 67 23.09 1.99 14.97
N GLU A 68 23.94 2.18 15.99
CA GLU A 68 23.66 3.16 17.04
C GLU A 68 23.52 4.55 16.40
N GLY A 69 22.31 5.13 16.49
CA GLY A 69 21.98 6.42 15.87
C GLY A 69 21.17 6.33 14.58
N ASP A 70 20.73 5.14 14.15
CA ASP A 70 19.88 5.03 12.95
C ASP A 70 18.41 5.38 13.25
N ASP A 71 18.08 6.57 12.78
CA ASP A 71 16.87 7.32 13.02
C ASP A 71 15.80 7.03 11.94
N GLY A 72 16.20 6.59 10.75
CA GLY A 72 15.31 6.39 9.61
C GLY A 72 14.80 4.95 9.48
N HIS A 73 13.59 4.68 9.98
CA HIS A 73 12.92 3.36 9.78
C HIS A 73 12.16 3.30 8.46
N PHE A 74 11.89 4.46 7.87
CA PHE A 74 11.24 4.62 6.58
C PHE A 74 11.97 5.66 5.75
N SER A 75 11.81 5.64 4.43
CA SER A 75 12.25 6.74 3.58
C SER A 75 11.34 6.93 2.38
N LEU A 76 11.38 8.15 1.82
CA LEU A 76 10.89 8.43 0.48
C LEU A 76 12.04 8.27 -0.50
N TYR A 77 11.92 7.32 -1.42
CA TYR A 77 12.93 7.04 -2.44
C TYR A 77 12.41 7.46 -3.81
N HIS A 78 13.22 8.13 -4.62
CA HIS A 78 12.87 8.48 -6.00
C HIS A 78 13.59 7.55 -6.97
N LEU A 79 12.83 6.82 -7.78
CA LEU A 79 13.39 5.75 -8.61
C LEU A 79 14.28 6.27 -9.74
N ASP A 80 13.84 7.25 -10.54
CA ASP A 80 14.64 7.69 -11.71
C ASP A 80 15.96 8.39 -11.32
N SER A 81 15.97 9.08 -10.18
CA SER A 81 17.18 9.74 -9.67
C SER A 81 17.98 8.86 -8.72
N SER A 82 17.52 7.63 -8.50
CA SER A 82 18.11 6.62 -7.61
C SER A 82 18.61 7.17 -6.29
N ARG A 83 17.78 7.96 -5.58
CA ARG A 83 18.17 8.62 -4.33
C ARG A 83 17.05 8.69 -3.31
N ILE A 84 17.46 8.71 -2.05
CA ILE A 84 16.58 9.03 -0.92
C ILE A 84 16.27 10.53 -0.95
N LEU A 85 14.98 10.88 -1.00
CA LEU A 85 14.48 12.25 -0.93
C LEU A 85 14.35 12.72 0.52
N GLU A 86 13.87 11.85 1.40
CA GLU A 86 13.63 12.16 2.81
C GLU A 86 13.73 10.87 3.64
N ASN A 87 14.47 10.93 4.75
CA ASN A 87 14.40 9.90 5.79
C ASN A 87 13.26 10.24 6.74
N LEU A 88 12.46 9.21 7.05
CA LEU A 88 11.27 9.32 7.86
C LEU A 88 11.42 8.43 9.10
N HIS A 89 11.00 8.94 10.24
CA HIS A 89 10.86 8.12 11.44
C HIS A 89 9.49 7.43 11.46
N PHE A 90 9.23 6.71 12.54
CA PHE A 90 7.97 6.05 12.79
C PHE A 90 6.75 6.99 12.77
N PRO A 91 5.55 6.44 12.50
CA PRO A 91 4.30 7.20 12.49
C PRO A 91 3.79 7.57 13.89
N TYR A 92 4.57 7.41 14.95
CA TYR A 92 4.21 7.76 16.34
C TYR A 92 5.20 8.78 16.91
N SER A 93 4.77 9.48 17.96
CA SER A 93 5.65 10.45 18.65
C SER A 93 6.59 9.75 19.63
N GLN A 94 7.75 10.36 19.93
CA GLN A 94 8.78 9.76 20.78
C GLN A 94 8.28 9.25 22.13
N ASP A 95 7.33 9.95 22.75
CA ASP A 95 6.81 9.64 24.09
C ASP A 95 5.54 8.75 24.06
N GLU A 96 5.16 8.23 22.90
CA GLU A 96 3.95 7.42 22.76
C GLU A 96 4.13 6.01 23.34
N TYR A 97 5.36 5.50 23.31
CA TYR A 97 5.74 4.20 23.86
C TYR A 97 6.86 4.35 24.89
N PRO A 98 6.87 3.55 25.97
CA PRO A 98 7.96 3.54 26.95
C PRO A 98 9.21 2.79 26.46
N PHE A 99 9.22 2.32 25.21
CA PHE A 99 10.31 1.59 24.55
C PHE A 99 10.28 1.91 23.06
N LYS A 100 11.33 1.55 22.32
CA LYS A 100 11.32 1.57 20.85
C LYS A 100 10.72 0.25 20.35
N PRO A 101 9.53 0.25 19.70
CA PRO A 101 9.01 -0.91 19.00
C PRO A 101 10.07 -1.62 18.16
N ALA A 102 10.08 -2.95 18.24
CA ALA A 102 11.13 -3.76 17.62
C ALA A 102 10.92 -3.96 16.12
N TYR A 103 9.66 -3.90 15.67
CA TYR A 103 9.25 -4.25 14.32
C TYR A 103 8.07 -3.39 13.87
N SER A 104 8.06 -3.06 12.59
CA SER A 104 6.92 -2.48 11.90
C SER A 104 6.75 -3.09 10.51
N GLN A 105 5.59 -2.84 9.90
CA GLN A 105 5.26 -3.29 8.56
C GLN A 105 4.46 -2.21 7.83
N LEU A 106 4.78 -1.97 6.56
CA LEU A 106 3.89 -1.23 5.66
C LEU A 106 2.76 -2.14 5.19
N ILE A 107 1.53 -1.70 5.40
CA ILE A 107 0.32 -2.44 5.01
C ILE A 107 -0.18 -1.99 3.64
N GLY A 108 0.03 -0.72 3.29
CA GLY A 108 -0.34 -0.16 2.00
C GLY A 108 -0.17 1.36 1.96
N SER A 109 -0.23 1.92 0.76
CA SER A 109 -0.28 3.36 0.55
C SER A 109 -1.35 3.70 -0.48
N GLU A 110 -2.27 4.57 -0.10
CA GLU A 110 -3.38 5.02 -0.95
C GLU A 110 -3.65 6.49 -0.75
N CYS A 111 -3.85 7.22 -1.85
CA CYS A 111 -4.14 8.66 -1.83
C CYS A 111 -3.17 9.48 -0.95
N GLY A 112 -1.90 9.10 -0.87
CA GLY A 112 -0.86 9.72 -0.03
C GLY A 112 -0.99 9.47 1.47
N ILE A 113 -1.93 8.63 1.89
CA ILE A 113 -1.98 8.05 3.23
C ILE A 113 -1.29 6.69 3.20
N VAL A 114 -0.56 6.38 4.26
CA VAL A 114 0.18 5.14 4.46
C VAL A 114 -0.39 4.46 5.70
N CYS A 115 -0.66 3.17 5.60
CA CYS A 115 -1.00 2.35 6.75
C CYS A 115 0.23 1.58 7.24
N VAL A 116 0.50 1.68 8.54
CA VAL A 116 1.67 1.06 9.17
C VAL A 116 1.21 0.25 10.38
N SER A 117 1.67 -1.00 10.48
CA SER A 117 1.54 -1.83 11.67
C SER A 117 2.81 -1.73 12.50
N VAL A 118 2.67 -1.57 13.81
CA VAL A 118 3.77 -1.46 14.77
C VAL A 118 3.61 -2.53 15.83
N TRP A 119 4.63 -3.37 16.00
CA TRP A 119 4.58 -4.49 16.93
C TRP A 119 4.84 -4.02 18.37
N VAL A 120 3.84 -4.19 19.23
CA VAL A 120 3.80 -3.69 20.62
C VAL A 120 3.48 -4.78 21.66
N SER A 121 3.53 -6.07 21.31
CA SER A 121 3.15 -7.20 22.18
C SER A 121 3.86 -7.25 23.54
N LYS A 122 5.10 -6.73 23.62
CA LYS A 122 5.86 -6.66 24.88
C LYS A 122 5.32 -5.62 25.86
N TRP A 123 4.42 -4.74 25.41
CA TRP A 123 3.86 -3.67 26.22
C TRP A 123 2.62 -4.14 26.97
N ARG A 124 2.71 -4.19 28.29
CA ARG A 124 1.59 -4.65 29.14
C ARG A 124 0.30 -3.83 29.01
N ALA A 125 0.38 -2.57 28.55
CA ALA A 125 -0.80 -1.74 28.35
C ALA A 125 -1.37 -1.83 26.92
N ALA A 126 -0.66 -2.52 26.01
CA ALA A 126 -1.20 -2.79 24.68
C ALA A 126 -2.43 -3.69 24.79
N LYS A 127 -3.48 -3.33 24.06
CA LYS A 127 -4.71 -4.14 23.99
C LYS A 127 -4.59 -5.27 22.97
N ASN A 128 -3.70 -5.08 22.00
CA ASN A 128 -3.48 -5.92 20.85
C ASN A 128 -1.97 -6.07 20.65
N ASP A 129 -1.54 -7.10 19.92
CA ASP A 129 -0.11 -7.27 19.63
C ASP A 129 0.42 -6.18 18.71
N ASN A 130 -0.41 -5.66 17.82
CA ASN A 130 -0.03 -4.63 16.86
C ASN A 130 -0.90 -3.38 17.02
N ASP A 131 -0.26 -2.23 17.08
CA ASP A 131 -0.90 -0.93 16.91
C ASP A 131 -0.85 -0.53 15.43
N LEU A 132 -1.95 0.03 14.93
CA LEU A 132 -2.12 0.33 13.51
C LEU A 132 -2.24 1.84 13.34
N TYR A 133 -1.46 2.42 12.43
CA TYR A 133 -1.47 3.86 12.15
C TYR A 133 -1.96 4.16 10.75
N LEU A 134 -2.73 5.24 10.64
CA LEU A 134 -2.86 6.00 9.40
C LEU A 134 -1.89 7.18 9.45
N TRP A 135 -1.04 7.30 8.45
CA TRP A 135 0.05 8.27 8.41
C TRP A 135 0.05 9.03 7.09
N ASN A 136 0.14 10.35 7.15
CA ASN A 136 0.50 11.18 6.01
C ASN A 136 1.95 11.66 6.18
N PRO A 137 2.92 11.04 5.49
CA PRO A 137 4.32 11.46 5.53
C PRO A 137 4.52 12.92 5.12
N ALA A 138 3.81 13.38 4.09
CA ALA A 138 3.98 14.73 3.55
C ALA A 138 3.55 15.83 4.53
N THR A 139 2.55 15.56 5.38
CA THR A 139 2.12 16.50 6.42
C THR A 139 2.75 16.23 7.78
N LYS A 140 3.49 15.12 7.94
CA LYS A 140 4.02 14.60 9.22
C LYS A 140 2.92 14.51 10.27
N GLN A 141 1.76 14.02 9.85
CA GLN A 141 0.61 13.81 10.71
C GLN A 141 0.22 12.34 10.69
N SER A 142 -0.18 11.81 11.84
CA SER A 142 -0.65 10.44 11.95
C SER A 142 -1.80 10.33 12.94
N LYS A 143 -2.42 9.16 12.92
CA LYS A 143 -3.49 8.77 13.83
C LYS A 143 -3.38 7.28 14.11
N LEU A 144 -3.38 6.95 15.40
CA LEU A 144 -3.55 5.61 15.89
C LEU A 144 -5.00 5.16 15.64
N ILE A 145 -5.15 4.01 14.98
CA ILE A 145 -6.42 3.32 14.78
C ILE A 145 -6.83 2.66 16.12
N PRO A 146 -8.12 2.69 16.50
CA PRO A 146 -8.57 1.97 17.68
C PRO A 146 -8.21 0.48 17.63
N PRO A 147 -8.05 -0.18 18.79
CA PRO A 147 -7.82 -1.61 18.84
C PRO A 147 -8.88 -2.38 18.05
N TYR A 148 -8.43 -3.33 17.22
CA TYR A 148 -9.29 -4.28 16.54
C TYR A 148 -10.03 -5.18 17.54
N THR A 149 -11.19 -5.70 17.12
CA THR A 149 -12.17 -6.28 18.06
C THR A 149 -12.15 -7.80 18.10
N LEU A 150 -11.76 -8.44 17.00
CA LEU A 150 -11.69 -9.88 16.93
C LEU A 150 -10.34 -10.35 17.48
N PRO A 151 -10.35 -11.32 18.43
CA PRO A 151 -9.13 -11.75 19.08
C PRO A 151 -8.24 -12.52 18.10
N ASP A 152 -6.94 -12.38 18.32
CA ASP A 152 -5.90 -13.19 17.71
C ASP A 152 -5.30 -14.12 18.75
N ASP A 153 -5.10 -15.37 18.38
CA ASP A 153 -4.25 -16.26 19.17
C ASP A 153 -2.76 -15.98 18.87
N ASN A 154 -2.45 -15.42 17.69
CA ASN A 154 -1.10 -15.11 17.23
C ASN A 154 -1.10 -13.97 16.17
N PRO A 155 -0.17 -13.00 16.20
CA PRO A 155 -0.12 -11.87 15.26
C PRO A 155 0.08 -12.25 13.78
N THR A 156 0.52 -13.48 13.49
CA THR A 156 0.62 -13.99 12.11
C THR A 156 -0.69 -14.58 11.57
N ASP A 157 -1.75 -14.62 12.37
CA ASP A 157 -3.00 -15.31 12.02
C ASP A 157 -3.96 -14.45 11.18
N ALA A 158 -3.54 -13.26 10.76
CA ALA A 158 -4.38 -12.38 9.95
C ALA A 158 -3.67 -11.68 8.80
N ALA A 159 -4.40 -11.54 7.69
CA ALA A 159 -4.05 -10.67 6.59
C ALA A 159 -4.62 -9.27 6.82
N LEU A 160 -3.82 -8.24 6.52
CA LEU A 160 -4.23 -6.85 6.53
C LEU A 160 -4.21 -6.28 5.12
N GLY A 161 -5.27 -5.58 4.73
CA GLY A 161 -5.37 -4.90 3.44
C GLY A 161 -5.84 -3.46 3.63
N PHE A 162 -5.09 -2.50 3.13
CA PHE A 162 -5.40 -1.07 3.27
C PHE A 162 -5.81 -0.48 1.93
N GLY A 163 -6.92 0.26 1.91
CA GLY A 163 -7.47 0.82 0.67
C GLY A 163 -8.31 2.07 0.89
N PHE A 164 -8.68 2.71 -0.22
CA PHE A 164 -9.57 3.88 -0.23
C PHE A 164 -10.87 3.59 -0.98
N ASP A 165 -11.99 3.78 -0.29
CA ASP A 165 -13.32 3.76 -0.90
C ASP A 165 -13.60 5.12 -1.54
N HIS A 166 -13.55 5.17 -2.87
CA HIS A 166 -13.77 6.39 -3.64
C HIS A 166 -15.23 6.87 -3.65
N ILE A 167 -16.19 6.03 -3.25
CA ILE A 167 -17.61 6.37 -3.20
C ILE A 167 -17.91 7.11 -1.90
N ASP A 168 -17.56 6.51 -0.76
CA ASP A 168 -17.80 7.10 0.56
C ASP A 168 -16.67 8.04 1.02
N LEU A 169 -15.61 8.17 0.22
CA LEU A 169 -14.39 8.91 0.54
C LEU A 169 -13.79 8.46 1.88
N ASP A 170 -13.65 7.15 2.05
CA ASP A 170 -13.29 6.53 3.32
C ASP A 170 -12.04 5.67 3.18
N PHE A 171 -11.03 5.93 4.01
CA PHE A 171 -9.93 4.99 4.18
C PHE A 171 -10.40 3.81 5.01
N LYS A 172 -10.22 2.61 4.47
CA LYS A 172 -10.63 1.37 5.10
C LYS A 172 -9.44 0.43 5.25
N LEU A 173 -9.41 -0.25 6.40
CA LEU A 173 -8.42 -1.28 6.69
C LEU A 173 -9.18 -2.57 6.95
N VAL A 174 -8.97 -3.56 6.09
CA VAL A 174 -9.59 -4.87 6.17
C VAL A 174 -8.64 -5.81 6.87
N ARG A 175 -9.20 -6.61 7.78
CA ARG A 175 -8.48 -7.60 8.55
C ARG A 175 -9.19 -8.94 8.40
N PHE A 176 -8.50 -9.92 7.82
CA PHE A 176 -9.02 -11.28 7.61
C PHE A 176 -8.26 -12.27 8.49
N ILE A 177 -8.98 -13.02 9.33
CA ILE A 177 -8.41 -13.95 10.30
C ILE A 177 -8.51 -15.37 9.76
N PHE A 178 -7.36 -16.01 9.54
CA PHE A 178 -7.28 -17.32 8.88
C PHE A 178 -7.97 -18.43 9.69
N ARG A 179 -7.70 -18.47 11.00
CA ARG A 179 -8.18 -19.55 11.88
C ARG A 179 -9.69 -19.57 12.00
N THR A 180 -10.30 -18.42 12.24
CA THR A 180 -11.75 -18.30 12.45
C THR A 180 -12.51 -18.10 11.15
N ARG A 181 -11.81 -17.84 10.03
CA ARG A 181 -12.41 -17.47 8.73
C ARG A 181 -13.43 -16.35 8.91
N SER A 182 -13.01 -15.31 9.61
CA SER A 182 -13.82 -14.12 9.87
C SER A 182 -13.03 -12.88 9.50
N ALA A 183 -13.75 -11.79 9.23
CA ALA A 183 -13.13 -10.54 8.88
C ALA A 183 -13.79 -9.37 9.61
N GLU A 184 -13.02 -8.32 9.78
CA GLU A 184 -13.47 -7.02 10.24
C GLU A 184 -12.87 -5.92 9.36
N VAL A 185 -13.56 -4.79 9.29
CA VAL A 185 -13.11 -3.62 8.54
C VAL A 185 -13.16 -2.40 9.45
N TYR A 186 -12.07 -1.66 9.48
CA TYR A 186 -12.03 -0.34 10.06
C TYR A 186 -12.41 0.70 9.02
N SER A 187 -13.11 1.74 9.45
CA SER A 187 -13.44 2.92 8.65
C SER A 187 -12.93 4.17 9.33
N SER A 188 -12.23 4.99 8.55
CA SER A 188 -11.68 6.26 9.01
C SER A 188 -12.76 7.30 9.30
N ASN A 189 -13.87 7.27 8.55
CA ASN A 189 -14.99 8.19 8.68
C ASN A 189 -15.73 8.01 10.01
N ILE A 190 -15.98 6.77 10.44
CA ILE A 190 -16.61 6.48 11.74
C ILE A 190 -15.61 6.25 12.87
N ASN A 191 -14.32 6.10 12.54
CA ASN A 191 -13.25 5.78 13.46
C ASN A 191 -13.53 4.52 14.31
N ASN A 192 -13.97 3.44 13.68
CA ASN A 192 -14.31 2.21 14.40
C ASN A 192 -14.20 0.97 13.49
N TRP A 193 -14.02 -0.18 14.13
CA TRP A 193 -14.08 -1.50 13.51
C TRP A 193 -15.52 -2.02 13.45
N ARG A 194 -15.82 -2.79 12.41
CA ARG A 194 -17.06 -3.55 12.27
C ARG A 194 -16.78 -4.93 11.70
N LYS A 195 -17.51 -5.92 12.21
CA LYS A 195 -17.42 -7.29 11.71
C LYS A 195 -18.09 -7.42 10.35
N ILE A 196 -17.42 -8.07 9.41
CA ILE A 196 -17.99 -8.46 8.13
C ILE A 196 -18.97 -9.62 8.35
N LYS A 197 -20.22 -9.42 7.92
CA LYS A 197 -21.32 -10.39 8.16
C LYS A 197 -21.28 -11.59 7.21
N GLN A 198 -20.61 -11.44 6.07
CA GLN A 198 -20.50 -12.51 5.08
C GLN A 198 -19.86 -13.75 5.72
N LYS A 199 -20.42 -14.93 5.45
CA LYS A 199 -19.80 -16.19 5.86
C LYS A 199 -18.59 -16.45 4.95
N LEU A 200 -17.40 -16.58 5.53
CA LEU A 200 -16.14 -16.76 4.81
C LEU A 200 -15.57 -18.18 4.99
N SER A 201 -16.42 -19.15 5.35
CA SER A 201 -16.01 -20.55 5.53
C SER A 201 -15.32 -21.12 4.29
N ASP A 202 -15.68 -20.63 3.11
CA ASP A 202 -15.25 -21.24 1.85
C ASP A 202 -13.90 -20.68 1.38
N ILE A 203 -13.43 -19.58 2.01
CA ILE A 203 -12.05 -19.11 1.86
C ILE A 203 -11.17 -20.08 2.65
N SER A 204 -10.66 -21.09 1.96
CA SER A 204 -9.66 -22.01 2.47
C SER A 204 -8.25 -21.49 2.19
N GLY A 205 -7.28 -21.86 3.02
CA GLY A 205 -5.91 -21.35 2.88
C GLY A 205 -5.65 -20.05 3.64
N TYR A 206 -4.56 -19.39 3.25
CA TYR A 206 -4.26 -18.00 3.64
C TYR A 206 -4.43 -17.07 2.45
N ILE A 207 -4.66 -15.79 2.74
CA ILE A 207 -4.71 -14.73 1.74
C ILE A 207 -3.62 -13.70 2.05
N SER A 208 -3.10 -13.05 1.02
CA SER A 208 -2.19 -11.92 1.12
C SER A 208 -2.75 -10.79 0.27
N PHE A 209 -3.02 -9.63 0.86
CA PHE A 209 -3.43 -8.44 0.11
C PHE A 209 -2.22 -7.81 -0.58
N HIS A 210 -2.38 -7.37 -1.83
CA HIS A 210 -1.28 -6.81 -2.62
C HIS A 210 -1.53 -5.35 -3.01
N THR A 211 -2.72 -5.03 -3.52
CA THR A 211 -2.99 -3.70 -4.07
C THR A 211 -4.45 -3.30 -3.91
N CYS A 212 -4.71 -2.00 -3.86
CA CYS A 212 -6.03 -1.41 -3.94
C CYS A 212 -6.20 -0.74 -5.31
N PHE A 213 -7.28 -1.03 -6.01
CA PHE A 213 -7.58 -0.41 -7.31
C PHE A 213 -9.08 -0.27 -7.48
N HIS A 214 -9.53 0.92 -7.91
CA HIS A 214 -10.96 1.24 -8.10
C HIS A 214 -11.86 0.87 -6.92
N GLY A 215 -11.36 1.00 -5.68
CA GLY A 215 -12.12 0.65 -4.48
C GLY A 215 -12.19 -0.85 -4.18
N PHE A 216 -11.40 -1.67 -4.84
CA PHE A 216 -11.26 -3.10 -4.55
C PHE A 216 -9.87 -3.39 -4.00
N LEU A 217 -9.81 -4.16 -2.90
CA LEU A 217 -8.57 -4.76 -2.43
C LEU A 217 -8.38 -6.13 -3.05
N PHE A 218 -7.28 -6.34 -3.75
CA PHE A 218 -6.95 -7.61 -4.38
C PHE A 218 -5.97 -8.40 -3.54
N ALA A 219 -6.27 -9.68 -3.38
CA ALA A 219 -5.47 -10.62 -2.60
C ALA A 219 -5.22 -11.91 -3.36
N LEU A 220 -4.01 -12.45 -3.22
CA LEU A 220 -3.72 -13.83 -3.61
C LEU A 220 -4.15 -14.78 -2.50
N GLN A 221 -4.84 -15.83 -2.89
CA GLN A 221 -5.26 -16.92 -2.02
C GLN A 221 -4.40 -18.14 -2.28
N HIS A 222 -3.88 -18.76 -1.23
CA HIS A 222 -3.02 -19.94 -1.28
C HIS A 222 -3.73 -21.14 -0.65
N TYR A 223 -4.16 -22.09 -1.47
CA TYR A 223 -4.95 -23.23 -1.03
C TYR A 223 -4.08 -24.31 -0.39
N PHE A 224 -4.37 -24.66 0.88
CA PHE A 224 -3.60 -25.70 1.59
C PHE A 224 -3.74 -27.10 0.98
N SER A 225 -4.93 -27.45 0.49
CA SER A 225 -5.25 -28.82 0.05
C SER A 225 -4.67 -29.18 -1.32
N THR A 226 -4.56 -28.20 -2.21
CA THR A 226 -4.14 -28.40 -3.61
C THR A 226 -2.77 -27.81 -3.91
N GLY A 227 -2.27 -26.88 -3.08
CA GLY A 227 -1.10 -26.07 -3.39
C GLY A 227 -1.31 -25.06 -4.52
N SER A 228 -2.54 -24.97 -5.06
CA SER A 228 -2.88 -24.00 -6.10
C SER A 228 -3.04 -22.59 -5.51
N LYS A 229 -3.06 -21.57 -6.39
CA LYS A 229 -3.42 -20.20 -6.00
C LYS A 229 -4.71 -19.77 -6.69
N GLY A 230 -5.43 -18.87 -6.04
CA GLY A 230 -6.58 -18.15 -6.58
C GLY A 230 -6.49 -16.68 -6.25
N MET A 231 -7.49 -15.92 -6.67
CA MET A 231 -7.61 -14.50 -6.32
C MET A 231 -8.91 -14.27 -5.56
N VAL A 232 -8.83 -13.40 -4.57
CA VAL A 232 -9.95 -12.85 -3.82
C VAL A 232 -9.89 -11.35 -3.96
N ALA A 233 -11.04 -10.71 -4.13
CA ALA A 233 -11.17 -9.26 -4.05
C ALA A 233 -12.08 -8.89 -2.89
N PHE A 234 -11.89 -7.70 -2.32
CA PHE A 234 -12.81 -7.13 -1.33
C PHE A 234 -13.30 -5.79 -1.85
N ASP A 235 -14.61 -5.68 -2.07
CA ASP A 235 -15.28 -4.44 -2.44
C ASP A 235 -15.31 -3.53 -1.21
N LEU A 236 -14.53 -2.45 -1.21
CA LEU A 236 -14.43 -1.56 -0.05
C LEU A 236 -15.74 -0.85 0.24
N ASN A 237 -16.55 -0.55 -0.78
CA ASN A 237 -17.80 0.18 -0.60
C ASN A 237 -18.90 -0.73 -0.05
N LYS A 238 -19.10 -1.89 -0.68
CA LYS A 238 -20.12 -2.86 -0.26
C LYS A 238 -19.68 -3.72 0.93
N GLU A 239 -18.39 -3.75 1.20
CA GLU A 239 -17.76 -4.49 2.29
C GLU A 239 -18.02 -6.00 2.22
N VAL A 240 -17.81 -6.54 1.01
CA VAL A 240 -18.00 -7.95 0.70
C VAL A 240 -16.77 -8.50 0.00
N PHE A 241 -16.41 -9.74 0.35
CA PHE A 241 -15.43 -10.52 -0.38
C PHE A 241 -16.07 -11.10 -1.64
N ILE A 242 -15.40 -10.88 -2.77
CA ILE A 242 -15.62 -11.56 -4.05
C ILE A 242 -14.58 -12.68 -4.12
N ARG A 243 -15.05 -13.90 -4.37
CA ARG A 243 -14.29 -15.14 -4.23
C ARG A 243 -14.28 -15.91 -5.54
N ASP A 244 -13.54 -17.00 -5.55
CA ASP A 244 -13.46 -17.94 -6.68
C ASP A 244 -13.05 -17.25 -7.99
N ILE A 245 -12.23 -16.20 -7.87
CA ILE A 245 -11.69 -15.51 -9.04
C ILE A 245 -10.50 -16.34 -9.53
N ASN A 246 -10.75 -17.10 -10.60
CA ASN A 246 -9.74 -17.95 -11.21
C ASN A 246 -8.59 -17.11 -11.78
N LEU A 247 -7.38 -17.54 -11.51
CA LEU A 247 -6.15 -17.00 -12.11
C LEU A 247 -5.89 -17.70 -13.46
N PRO A 248 -5.10 -17.10 -14.37
CA PRO A 248 -4.80 -17.69 -15.67
C PRO A 248 -4.22 -19.10 -15.55
N VAL A 249 -4.72 -20.06 -16.34
CA VAL A 249 -4.29 -21.47 -16.32
C VAL A 249 -2.82 -21.62 -16.75
N GLY A 250 -2.05 -22.46 -16.06
CA GLY A 250 -0.63 -22.75 -16.37
C GLY A 250 0.39 -21.85 -15.66
N SER A 251 -0.06 -21.01 -14.72
CA SER A 251 0.79 -20.05 -14.02
C SER A 251 1.50 -20.60 -12.77
N PHE A 252 1.32 -21.88 -12.42
CA PHE A 252 1.79 -22.48 -11.16
C PHE A 252 2.69 -23.72 -11.34
N ASP A 253 3.04 -24.08 -12.59
CA ASP A 253 3.72 -25.35 -12.89
C ASP A 253 5.20 -25.40 -12.46
N TYR A 254 5.73 -24.30 -11.93
CA TYR A 254 7.12 -24.20 -11.51
C TYR A 254 7.18 -23.94 -9.99
N GLY A 255 7.67 -24.94 -9.24
CA GLY A 255 7.78 -24.89 -7.78
C GLY A 255 8.67 -23.77 -7.20
N SER A 256 9.37 -23.01 -8.06
CA SER A 256 10.18 -21.83 -7.70
C SER A 256 9.61 -20.50 -8.24
N SER A 257 8.32 -20.45 -8.60
CA SER A 257 7.69 -19.24 -9.12
C SER A 257 7.14 -18.32 -8.02
N SER A 258 7.42 -17.02 -8.12
CA SER A 258 6.76 -15.99 -7.32
C SER A 258 5.60 -15.39 -8.09
N SER A 259 4.59 -14.90 -7.37
CA SER A 259 3.38 -14.33 -7.97
C SER A 259 2.96 -13.08 -7.23
N GLU A 260 2.46 -12.10 -7.99
CA GLU A 260 2.06 -10.80 -7.49
C GLU A 260 0.82 -10.30 -8.23
N ILE A 261 0.01 -9.48 -7.57
CA ILE A 261 -1.05 -8.69 -8.20
C ILE A 261 -0.66 -7.23 -8.13
N ALA A 262 -0.70 -6.54 -9.27
CA ALA A 262 -0.36 -5.12 -9.35
C ALA A 262 -1.31 -4.38 -10.28
N GLN A 263 -1.39 -3.06 -10.14
CA GLN A 263 -2.02 -2.21 -11.15
C GLN A 263 -1.12 -2.13 -12.39
N TYR A 264 -1.68 -2.35 -13.57
CA TYR A 264 -1.02 -2.16 -14.86
C TYR A 264 -1.94 -1.34 -15.77
N LYS A 265 -1.53 -0.12 -16.14
CA LYS A 265 -2.39 0.84 -16.83
C LYS A 265 -3.69 1.07 -16.04
N ASP A 266 -4.83 0.91 -16.71
CA ASP A 266 -6.18 1.06 -16.16
C ASP A 266 -6.84 -0.28 -15.85
N THR A 267 -6.05 -1.33 -15.54
CA THR A 267 -6.55 -2.64 -15.11
C THR A 267 -5.63 -3.30 -14.07
N ILE A 268 -6.05 -4.46 -13.56
CA ILE A 268 -5.25 -5.32 -12.70
C ILE A 268 -4.45 -6.32 -13.53
N ALA A 269 -3.19 -6.48 -13.15
CA ALA A 269 -2.28 -7.47 -13.67
C ALA A 269 -2.00 -8.57 -12.64
N PHE A 270 -1.90 -9.79 -13.14
CA PHE A 270 -1.31 -10.91 -12.45
C PHE A 270 0.08 -11.17 -13.03
N ILE A 271 1.09 -11.10 -12.19
CA ILE A 271 2.50 -11.25 -12.55
C ILE A 271 2.98 -12.59 -12.00
N VAL A 272 3.58 -13.41 -12.86
CA VAL A 272 4.31 -14.59 -12.44
C VAL A 272 5.73 -14.50 -12.94
N SER A 273 6.65 -14.67 -12.01
CA SER A 273 8.07 -14.68 -12.32
C SER A 273 8.69 -15.99 -11.87
N TYR A 274 9.63 -16.46 -12.66
CA TYR A 274 10.43 -17.64 -12.33
C TYR A 274 11.87 -17.37 -12.73
N SER A 275 12.79 -17.81 -11.88
CA SER A 275 14.22 -17.60 -12.06
C SER A 275 14.95 -18.88 -11.69
N ILE A 276 15.65 -19.43 -12.67
CA ILE A 276 16.54 -20.59 -12.57
C ILE A 276 17.89 -20.12 -13.13
N ALA A 277 18.99 -20.79 -12.79
CA ALA A 277 20.36 -20.42 -13.14
C ALA A 277 20.55 -19.89 -14.58
N ASP A 278 19.86 -20.48 -15.56
CA ASP A 278 19.98 -20.12 -16.99
C ASP A 278 18.72 -19.48 -17.60
N SER A 279 17.68 -19.19 -16.80
CA SER A 279 16.43 -18.59 -17.32
C SER A 279 15.69 -17.81 -16.24
N ALA A 280 15.55 -16.51 -16.47
CA ALA A 280 14.82 -15.60 -15.60
C ALA A 280 13.71 -14.91 -16.41
N LYS A 281 12.45 -15.27 -16.16
CA LYS A 281 11.32 -14.75 -16.92
C LYS A 281 10.25 -14.13 -16.07
N ILE A 282 9.58 -13.15 -16.65
CA ILE A 282 8.41 -12.48 -16.10
C ILE A 282 7.28 -12.60 -17.11
N ASN A 283 6.15 -13.11 -16.67
CA ASN A 283 4.93 -13.18 -17.46
C ASN A 283 3.86 -12.31 -16.80
N LEU A 284 3.16 -11.53 -17.59
CA LEU A 284 2.12 -10.62 -17.11
C LEU A 284 0.83 -10.89 -17.88
N TRP A 285 -0.25 -11.10 -17.13
CA TRP A 285 -1.61 -11.19 -17.63
C TRP A 285 -2.43 -10.04 -17.10
N THR A 286 -3.30 -9.47 -17.93
CA THR A 286 -4.25 -8.43 -17.52
C THR A 286 -5.65 -9.01 -17.43
N LEU A 287 -6.43 -8.54 -16.45
CA LEU A 287 -7.85 -8.87 -16.36
C LEU A 287 -8.60 -8.16 -17.49
N ASP A 288 -9.31 -8.93 -18.32
CA ASP A 288 -9.96 -8.40 -19.53
C ASP A 288 -11.16 -7.51 -19.20
N ASN A 289 -11.85 -7.81 -18.10
CA ASN A 289 -13.06 -7.13 -17.68
C ASN A 289 -13.30 -7.29 -16.16
N GLU A 290 -13.69 -6.21 -15.51
CA GLU A 290 -14.04 -6.16 -14.08
C GLU A 290 -15.42 -6.77 -13.75
N ALA A 291 -16.20 -7.25 -14.73
CA ALA A 291 -17.51 -7.84 -14.46
C ALA A 291 -17.47 -9.03 -13.48
N CYS A 292 -16.36 -9.75 -13.38
CA CYS A 292 -16.17 -10.80 -12.36
C CYS A 292 -16.18 -10.24 -10.93
N LEU A 293 -15.87 -8.96 -10.75
CA LEU A 293 -15.91 -8.26 -9.46
C LEU A 293 -17.33 -7.84 -9.05
N SER A 294 -18.30 -7.92 -9.95
CA SER A 294 -19.69 -7.53 -9.66
C SER A 294 -20.44 -8.51 -8.74
N GLY A 295 -19.90 -9.71 -8.51
CA GLY A 295 -20.54 -10.77 -7.74
C GLY A 295 -21.66 -11.52 -8.50
N GLY A 296 -21.83 -11.25 -9.80
CA GLY A 296 -22.86 -11.87 -10.66
C GLY A 296 -22.50 -13.26 -11.21
N GLY A 297 -21.45 -13.91 -10.73
CA GLY A 297 -21.01 -15.23 -11.21
C GLY A 297 -20.32 -15.20 -12.58
N VAL A 298 -19.90 -14.03 -13.05
CA VAL A 298 -19.10 -13.89 -14.29
C VAL A 298 -17.69 -14.38 -14.00
N GLU A 299 -17.21 -15.32 -14.80
CA GLU A 299 -15.84 -15.82 -14.68
C GLU A 299 -14.82 -14.75 -15.09
N ALA A 300 -13.66 -14.74 -14.42
CA ALA A 300 -12.55 -13.89 -14.81
C ALA A 300 -11.90 -14.41 -16.09
N SER A 301 -11.65 -13.49 -17.03
CA SER A 301 -10.88 -13.75 -18.25
C SER A 301 -9.59 -12.96 -18.21
N TRP A 302 -8.50 -13.60 -18.62
CA TRP A 302 -7.15 -13.04 -18.53
C TRP A 302 -6.42 -13.15 -19.87
N THR A 303 -5.84 -12.05 -20.32
CA THR A 303 -5.00 -12.02 -21.51
C THR A 303 -3.54 -11.90 -21.13
N LYS A 304 -2.69 -12.78 -21.64
CA LYS A 304 -1.23 -12.65 -21.50
C LYS A 304 -0.75 -11.50 -22.38
N VAL A 305 -0.23 -10.44 -21.78
CA VAL A 305 0.23 -9.24 -22.51
C VAL A 305 1.74 -9.14 -22.60
N LEU A 306 2.48 -9.71 -21.63
CA LEU A 306 3.95 -9.72 -21.64
C LEU A 306 4.51 -11.10 -21.31
N SER A 307 5.64 -11.40 -21.94
CA SER A 307 6.48 -12.57 -21.68
C SER A 307 7.93 -12.13 -21.88
N LEU A 308 8.58 -11.78 -20.77
CA LEU A 308 9.88 -11.13 -20.74
C LEU A 308 10.95 -12.13 -20.33
N ASP A 309 12.10 -12.05 -20.98
CA ASP A 309 13.33 -12.70 -20.53
C ASP A 309 14.25 -11.60 -20.00
N VAL A 310 14.54 -11.67 -18.70
CA VAL A 310 15.24 -10.63 -17.95
C VAL A 310 16.76 -10.75 -18.16
N GLY A 311 17.25 -11.94 -18.54
CA GLY A 311 18.67 -12.19 -18.80
C GLY A 311 19.58 -12.16 -17.56
N VAL A 312 19.06 -11.79 -16.39
CA VAL A 312 19.76 -11.83 -15.11
C VAL A 312 18.93 -12.53 -14.04
N PRO A 313 19.56 -13.32 -13.14
CA PRO A 313 18.84 -14.04 -12.10
C PRO A 313 18.35 -13.10 -10.99
N PHE A 314 17.12 -13.32 -10.56
CA PHE A 314 16.51 -12.65 -9.40
C PHE A 314 15.73 -13.64 -8.55
N ASN A 315 15.36 -13.29 -7.32
CA ASN A 315 14.59 -14.12 -6.40
C ASN A 315 13.08 -13.98 -6.64
N PHE A 316 12.57 -12.74 -6.70
CA PHE A 316 11.17 -12.44 -6.99
C PHE A 316 10.99 -11.01 -7.51
N VAL A 317 9.84 -10.74 -8.12
CA VAL A 317 9.39 -9.38 -8.46
C VAL A 317 8.85 -8.75 -7.18
N GLU A 318 9.34 -7.56 -6.83
CA GLU A 318 8.86 -6.78 -5.68
C GLU A 318 7.69 -5.85 -6.06
N GLY A 319 7.61 -5.47 -7.34
CA GLY A 319 6.48 -4.71 -7.84
C GLY A 319 6.67 -4.13 -9.23
N LEU A 320 5.57 -3.59 -9.75
CA LEU A 320 5.51 -2.90 -11.04
C LEU A 320 5.34 -1.38 -10.83
N PHE A 321 6.32 -0.59 -11.27
CA PHE A 321 6.36 0.84 -10.97
C PHE A 321 5.61 1.72 -11.95
N ASN A 322 5.71 1.38 -13.21
CA ASN A 322 4.89 1.94 -14.28
C ASN A 322 4.62 0.81 -15.27
N ASP A 323 4.08 1.15 -16.43
CA ASP A 323 3.70 0.15 -17.43
C ASP A 323 4.88 -0.60 -18.06
N THR A 324 6.12 -0.28 -17.68
CA THR A 324 7.35 -0.78 -18.32
C THR A 324 8.44 -1.20 -17.34
N GLN A 325 8.47 -0.66 -16.12
CA GLN A 325 9.54 -0.87 -15.16
C GLN A 325 9.14 -1.81 -14.03
N PHE A 326 9.93 -2.87 -13.84
CA PHE A 326 9.77 -3.91 -12.82
C PHE A 326 10.90 -3.81 -11.79
N LEU A 327 10.54 -3.78 -10.50
CA LEU A 327 11.52 -3.95 -9.43
C LEU A 327 11.72 -5.42 -9.12
N LEU A 328 12.97 -5.84 -9.12
CA LEU A 328 13.35 -7.22 -8.85
C LEU A 328 14.25 -7.26 -7.61
N TYR A 329 14.01 -8.25 -6.76
CA TYR A 329 14.93 -8.58 -5.69
C TYR A 329 16.00 -9.54 -6.23
N GLY A 330 17.23 -9.06 -6.38
CA GLY A 330 18.34 -9.80 -6.95
C GLY A 330 18.83 -10.95 -6.05
N VAL A 331 19.49 -11.94 -6.66
CA VAL A 331 20.05 -13.10 -5.92
C VAL A 331 21.14 -12.73 -4.91
N SER A 332 21.82 -11.60 -5.12
CA SER A 332 22.86 -11.06 -4.23
C SER A 332 22.31 -10.21 -3.09
N GLY A 333 20.97 -10.04 -2.98
CA GLY A 333 20.31 -9.21 -1.98
C GLY A 333 20.12 -7.74 -2.38
N GLY A 334 20.66 -7.32 -3.54
CA GLY A 334 20.42 -6.00 -4.12
C GLY A 334 19.08 -5.88 -4.86
N ARG A 335 18.70 -4.67 -5.26
CA ARG A 335 17.54 -4.41 -6.11
C ARG A 335 17.96 -4.10 -7.54
N LEU A 336 17.20 -4.64 -8.49
CA LEU A 336 17.39 -4.42 -9.91
C LEU A 336 16.12 -3.78 -10.49
N LEU A 337 16.30 -2.78 -11.32
CA LEU A 337 15.22 -2.19 -12.10
C LEU A 337 15.32 -2.71 -13.53
N TYR A 338 14.33 -3.48 -13.95
CA TYR A 338 14.22 -4.00 -15.31
C TYR A 338 13.21 -3.18 -16.11
N ASN A 339 13.61 -2.65 -17.25
CA ASN A 339 12.73 -1.93 -18.17
C ASN A 339 12.37 -2.81 -19.37
N SER A 340 11.08 -3.06 -19.58
CA SER A 340 10.59 -3.94 -20.63
C SER A 340 10.75 -3.38 -22.05
N ASN A 341 10.88 -2.05 -22.20
CA ASN A 341 10.97 -1.41 -23.51
C ASN A 341 12.35 -1.56 -24.13
N ASP A 342 13.40 -1.25 -23.37
CA ASP A 342 14.80 -1.36 -23.81
C ASP A 342 15.44 -2.70 -23.41
N LYS A 343 14.77 -3.49 -22.55
CA LYS A 343 15.23 -4.76 -22.00
C LYS A 343 16.53 -4.61 -21.21
N LEU A 344 16.75 -3.44 -20.61
CA LEU A 344 17.89 -3.17 -19.76
C LEU A 344 17.55 -3.44 -18.31
N THR A 345 18.56 -3.97 -17.61
CA THR A 345 18.53 -4.07 -16.15
C THR A 345 19.58 -3.12 -15.60
N THR A 346 19.18 -2.27 -14.66
CA THR A 346 20.09 -1.39 -13.92
C THR A 346 20.04 -1.73 -12.44
N GLU A 347 21.19 -1.75 -11.79
CA GLU A 347 21.24 -1.78 -10.33
C GLU A 347 20.68 -0.49 -9.75
N VAL A 348 19.94 -0.60 -8.65
CA VAL A 348 19.37 0.55 -7.97
C VAL A 348 20.27 0.90 -6.76
N PRO A 349 21.16 1.91 -6.89
CA PRO A 349 22.12 2.22 -5.84
C PRO A 349 21.45 2.83 -4.61
N GLY A 350 22.10 2.65 -3.46
CA GLY A 350 21.70 3.32 -2.21
C GLY A 350 20.36 2.85 -1.64
N TYR A 351 19.86 1.70 -2.06
CA TYR A 351 18.74 1.05 -1.40
C TYR A 351 19.25 0.32 -0.15
N PRO A 352 18.87 0.75 1.07
CA PRO A 352 19.25 0.07 2.31
C PRO A 352 18.66 -1.36 2.36
N ASN A 353 19.08 -2.14 3.36
CA ASN A 353 18.48 -3.44 3.66
C ASN A 353 16.98 -3.24 3.92
N ILE A 354 16.10 -3.50 2.96
CA ILE A 354 14.65 -3.39 3.12
C ILE A 354 14.12 -4.69 3.71
N ALA A 355 13.19 -4.59 4.66
CA ALA A 355 12.42 -5.74 5.11
C ALA A 355 11.64 -6.37 3.93
N PRO A 356 11.45 -7.71 3.90
CA PRO A 356 10.66 -8.35 2.85
C PRO A 356 9.26 -7.73 2.73
N CYS A 357 8.81 -7.45 1.50
CA CYS A 357 7.47 -6.95 1.16
C CYS A 357 7.08 -5.57 1.72
N ALA A 358 8.03 -4.61 1.76
CA ALA A 358 7.85 -3.35 2.49
C ALA A 358 8.07 -2.08 1.65
N ILE A 359 7.58 -2.06 0.41
CA ILE A 359 7.67 -0.90 -0.50
C ILE A 359 6.30 -0.65 -1.13
N PHE A 360 5.88 0.61 -1.21
CA PHE A 360 4.69 1.02 -1.95
C PHE A 360 4.95 2.27 -2.77
N LYS A 361 4.26 2.41 -3.91
CA LYS A 361 4.15 3.70 -4.59
C LYS A 361 3.58 4.73 -3.63
N TYR A 362 4.13 5.93 -3.67
CA TYR A 362 3.70 7.00 -2.79
C TYR A 362 3.57 8.31 -3.55
N THR A 363 2.40 8.91 -3.48
CA THR A 363 2.15 10.25 -3.99
C THR A 363 1.83 11.17 -2.84
N LYS A 364 2.54 12.30 -2.72
CA LYS A 364 2.25 13.27 -1.64
C LYS A 364 0.83 13.81 -1.79
N SER A 365 0.11 13.93 -0.67
CA SER A 365 -1.26 14.45 -0.67
C SER A 365 -1.55 15.37 0.52
N LEU A 366 -2.62 16.15 0.39
CA LEU A 366 -3.15 17.03 1.44
C LEU A 366 -4.21 16.37 2.31
N PHE A 367 -4.45 15.07 2.13
CA PHE A 367 -5.44 14.34 2.92
C PHE A 367 -5.15 14.49 4.41
N SER A 368 -6.18 14.90 5.14
CA SER A 368 -6.17 15.02 6.60
C SER A 368 -7.43 14.36 7.13
N LEU A 369 -7.27 13.49 8.13
CA LEU A 369 -8.36 12.77 8.75
C LEU A 369 -8.62 13.31 10.15
N THR A 370 -9.89 13.28 10.58
CA THR A 370 -10.24 13.65 11.94
C THR A 370 -9.47 12.80 12.95
N GLY A 371 -8.78 13.49 13.86
CA GLY A 371 -7.90 12.86 14.85
C GLY A 371 -6.43 12.80 14.46
N PHE A 372 -6.06 13.26 13.26
CA PHE A 372 -4.65 13.41 12.87
C PHE A 372 -3.93 14.39 13.79
N LYS A 373 -2.82 13.93 14.36
CA LYS A 373 -1.94 14.72 15.22
C LYS A 373 -0.60 14.89 14.52
N ARG A 374 0.02 16.05 14.71
CA ARG A 374 1.39 16.28 14.24
C ARG A 374 2.34 15.40 15.04
N ILE A 375 3.20 14.67 14.34
CA ILE A 375 4.17 13.79 14.98
C ILE A 375 5.31 14.64 15.54
N LYS A 376 5.73 14.33 16.76
CA LYS A 376 6.92 14.92 17.39
C LYS A 376 8.02 13.87 17.40
N TRP A 377 8.88 13.93 16.39
CA TRP A 377 10.13 13.17 16.38
C TRP A 377 11.17 13.88 17.25
N ALA A 378 12.12 13.12 17.80
CA ALA A 378 13.28 13.70 18.45
C ALA A 378 14.03 14.61 17.46
N SER A 379 14.57 15.73 17.92
CA SER A 379 15.53 16.47 17.10
C SER A 379 16.77 15.58 16.90
N PRO A 380 17.37 15.54 15.69
CA PRO A 380 18.66 14.91 15.52
C PRO A 380 19.64 15.53 16.51
N SER A 381 20.28 14.68 17.31
CA SER A 381 21.26 15.08 18.35
C SER A 381 22.57 15.55 17.75
#